data_AF-A0A9P7UWG9-F1
#
_entry.id   AF-A0A9P7UWG9-F1
#
_cell.length_a   1.000
_cell.length_b   1.000
_cell.length_c   1.000
_cell.angle_alpha   90.00
_cell.angle_beta   90.00
_cell.angle_gamma   90.00
#
_symmetry.space_group_name_H-M   'P 1'
#
loop_
_entity.id
_entity.type
_entity.pdbx_description
1 polymer ?
#
loop_
_entity_poly.entity_id
_entity_poly.type
_entity_poly.pdbx_seq_one_letter_code
_entity_poly.pdbx_strand_id
1 'polypeptide(L)' 'MSSTSHPELRQLRVQLQSIYDSIVHFQPPVKKPPILDSALEVIRNPNEDTHWLHHENLPGLKKLRETVKVDLDILEK' A
#
# COMPACT_ATOMS: atom_id res chain seq x y z
N MET A 1 1.55 -34.59 -4.33
CA MET A 1 3.01 -34.42 -4.46
C MET A 1 3.31 -33.69 -5.78
N SER A 2 2.98 -32.40 -5.85
CA SER A 2 3.11 -31.57 -7.08
C SER A 2 3.81 -30.23 -6.83
N SER A 3 4.43 -30.06 -5.66
CA SER A 3 5.03 -28.80 -5.20
C SER A 3 6.32 -28.40 -5.93
N THR A 4 6.75 -29.16 -6.94
CA THR A 4 7.99 -28.93 -7.71
C THR A 4 7.75 -28.52 -9.17
N SER A 5 6.50 -28.45 -9.64
CA SER A 5 6.25 -28.52 -11.09
C SER A 5 6.37 -27.21 -11.88
N HIS A 6 6.44 -26.03 -11.27
CA HIS A 6 6.49 -24.76 -12.04
C HIS A 6 7.32 -23.67 -11.34
N PRO A 7 8.63 -23.58 -11.61
CA PRO A 7 9.52 -22.61 -10.95
C PRO A 7 9.10 -21.15 -11.22
N GLU A 8 8.60 -20.87 -12.43
CA GLU A 8 8.14 -19.55 -12.85
C GLU A 8 6.90 -19.08 -12.05
N LEU A 9 5.93 -19.98 -11.81
CA LEU A 9 4.75 -19.66 -10.99
C LEU A 9 5.12 -19.37 -9.54
N ARG A 10 6.11 -20.09 -9.00
CA ARG A 10 6.63 -19.82 -7.65
C ARG A 10 7.32 -18.47 -7.58
N GLN A 11 8.13 -18.14 -8.59
CA GLN A 11 8.79 -16.84 -8.68
C GLN A 11 7.76 -15.71 -8.76
N LEU A 12 6.73 -15.87 -9.60
CA LEU A 12 5.63 -14.92 -9.72
C LEU A 12 4.89 -14.73 -8.40
N ARG A 13 4.57 -15.83 -7.70
CA ARG A 13 3.92 -15.77 -6.38
C ARG A 13 4.76 -14.98 -5.37
N VAL A 14 6.08 -15.22 -5.32
CA VAL A 14 6.99 -14.47 -4.43
C VAL A 14 6.99 -12.98 -4.76
N GLN A 15 7.00 -12.63 -6.05
CA GLN A 15 6.93 -11.24 -6.49
C GLN A 15 5.60 -10.58 -6.12
N LEU A 16 4.47 -11.25 -6.37
CA LEU A 16 3.15 -10.74 -6.03
C LEU A 16 2.97 -10.57 -4.52
N GLN A 17 3.47 -11.51 -3.71
CA GLN A 17 3.46 -11.37 -2.26
C GLN A 17 4.27 -10.15 -1.81
N SER A 18 5.48 -9.97 -2.36
CA SER A 18 6.31 -8.81 -2.06
C SER A 18 5.63 -7.49 -2.44
N ILE A 19 4.92 -7.44 -3.56
CA ILE A 19 4.15 -6.27 -4.00
C ILE A 19 2.98 -6.01 -3.05
N TYR A 20 2.22 -7.06 -2.71
CA TYR A 20 1.10 -6.97 -1.78
C TYR A 20 1.55 -6.40 -0.43
N ASP A 21 2.62 -6.95 0.13
CA ASP A 21 3.17 -6.51 1.42
C ASP A 21 3.67 -5.07 1.33
N SER A 22 4.33 -4.68 0.22
CA SER A 22 4.77 -3.31 0.01
C SER A 22 3.61 -2.32 -0.06
N ILE A 23 2.48 -2.73 -0.66
CA ILE A 23 1.27 -1.91 -0.73
C ILE A 23 0.67 -1.75 0.67
N VAL A 24 0.49 -2.84 1.42
CA VAL A 24 -0.10 -2.84 2.77
C VAL A 24 0.67 -1.95 3.74
N HIS A 25 2.01 -1.95 3.63
CA HIS A 25 2.87 -1.16 4.49
C HIS A 25 3.23 0.21 3.90
N PHE A 26 2.69 0.56 2.73
CA PHE A 26 2.96 1.85 2.12
C PHE A 26 2.39 2.97 2.98
N GLN A 27 3.27 3.85 3.44
CA GLN A 27 2.91 5.11 4.07
C GLN A 27 3.46 6.25 3.22
N PRO A 28 2.61 7.21 2.80
CA PRO A 28 3.12 8.38 2.11
C PRO A 28 4.15 9.09 2.99
N PRO A 29 5.19 9.69 2.39
CA PRO A 29 6.15 10.45 3.15
C PRO A 29 5.43 11.56 3.91
N VAL A 30 5.78 11.71 5.19
CA VAL A 30 5.25 12.79 6.03
C VAL A 30 5.61 14.11 5.36
N LYS A 31 4.61 14.86 4.89
CA LYS A 31 4.83 16.23 4.44
C LYS A 31 5.29 17.01 5.67
N LYS A 32 6.57 17.38 5.72
CA LYS A 32 7.01 18.45 6.62
C LYS A 32 6.24 19.69 6.17
N PRO A 33 5.30 20.23 6.95
CA PRO A 33 4.61 21.44 6.55
C PRO A 33 5.66 22.53 6.35
N PRO A 34 5.48 23.43 5.37
CA PRO A 34 6.34 24.60 5.27
C PRO A 34 6.29 25.35 6.60
N ILE A 35 7.44 25.85 7.06
CA ILE A 35 7.48 26.71 8.24
C ILE A 35 6.74 27.99 7.86
N LEU A 36 5.54 28.14 8.41
CA LEU A 36 4.72 29.34 8.31
C LEU A 36 4.60 29.91 9.73
N ASP A 37 4.90 31.18 9.94
CA ASP A 37 4.73 31.82 11.26
C ASP A 37 3.27 31.80 11.74
N SER A 38 2.33 31.58 10.81
CA SER A 38 0.88 31.37 11.05
C SER A 38 0.48 29.93 11.43
N ALA A 39 1.41 28.96 11.44
CA ALA A 39 1.11 27.54 11.64
C ALA A 39 0.61 27.19 13.05
N LEU A 40 0.62 28.15 13.98
CA LEU A 40 0.11 27.97 15.34
C LEU A 40 -1.39 27.62 15.39
N GLU A 41 -2.19 28.05 14.40
CA GLU A 41 -3.62 27.70 14.35
C GLU A 41 -3.90 26.32 13.72
N VAL A 42 -3.05 25.85 12.80
CA VAL A 42 -3.26 24.56 12.09
C VAL A 42 -2.92 23.36 13.00
N ILE A 43 -2.03 23.54 13.97
CA ILE A 43 -1.65 22.48 14.93
C ILE A 43 -2.81 22.10 15.87
N ARG A 44 -3.90 22.89 15.94
CA ARG A 44 -5.06 22.57 16.78
C ARG A 44 -5.90 21.39 16.27
N ASN A 45 -5.87 21.07 14.97
CA ASN A 45 -6.65 19.97 14.39
C ASN A 45 -5.84 19.13 13.37
N PRO A 46 -4.77 18.43 13.81
CA PRO A 46 -3.93 17.63 12.92
C PRO A 46 -4.66 16.43 12.27
N ASN A 47 -5.88 16.10 12.72
CA ASN A 47 -6.63 14.96 12.20
C ASN A 47 -7.38 15.25 10.89
N GLU A 48 -7.82 16.49 10.63
CA GLU A 48 -8.65 16.81 9.45
C GLU A 48 -7.81 16.89 8.16
N ASP A 49 -6.62 17.46 8.22
CA ASP A 49 -5.75 17.62 7.04
C ASP A 49 -4.93 16.37 6.69
N THR A 50 -5.06 15.28 7.46
CA THR A 50 -4.27 14.05 7.28
C THR A 50 -5.08 12.94 6.60
N HIS A 51 -6.37 13.16 6.31
CA HIS A 51 -7.24 12.13 5.73
C HIS A 51 -6.78 11.62 4.36
N TRP A 52 -6.20 12.47 3.49
CA TRP A 52 -5.66 12.04 2.20
C TRP A 52 -4.37 11.21 2.31
N LEU A 53 -3.70 11.23 3.47
CA LEU A 53 -2.54 10.38 3.76
C LEU A 53 -2.96 8.96 4.18
N HIS A 54 -4.25 8.74 4.45
CA HIS A 54 -4.74 7.42 4.79
C HIS A 54 -4.59 6.48 3.59
N HIS A 55 -4.04 5.30 3.82
CA HIS A 55 -3.71 4.32 2.79
C HIS A 55 -4.91 3.97 1.88
N GLU A 56 -6.13 4.00 2.43
CA GLU A 56 -7.38 3.74 1.69
C GLU A 56 -7.80 4.88 0.75
N ASN A 57 -7.29 6.09 0.96
CA ASN A 57 -7.62 7.28 0.19
C ASN A 57 -6.63 7.55 -0.95
N LEU A 58 -5.60 6.72 -1.11
CA LEU A 58 -4.64 6.83 -2.20
C LEU A 58 -5.23 6.26 -3.51
N PRO A 59 -5.47 7.11 -4.52
CA PRO A 59 -6.10 6.67 -5.76
C PRO A 59 -5.23 5.63 -6.46
N GLY A 60 -5.87 4.55 -6.94
CA GLY A 60 -5.20 3.44 -7.64
C GLY A 60 -4.56 2.38 -6.73
N LEU A 61 -4.15 2.74 -5.51
CA LEU A 61 -3.47 1.80 -4.60
C LEU A 61 -4.41 0.72 -4.06
N LYS A 62 -5.65 1.10 -3.71
CA LYS A 62 -6.71 0.16 -3.33
C LYS A 62 -7.01 -0.86 -4.44
N LYS A 63 -7.19 -0.36 -5.67
CA LYS A 63 -7.47 -1.19 -6.85
C LYS A 63 -6.32 -2.16 -7.12
N LEU A 64 -5.08 -1.69 -7.04
CA LEU A 64 -3.89 -2.52 -7.20
C LEU A 64 -3.84 -3.63 -6.14
N ARG A 65 -4.09 -3.30 -4.87
CA ARG A 65 -4.14 -4.27 -3.77
C ARG A 65 -5.17 -5.37 -4.03
N GLU A 66 -6.37 -4.99 -4.48
CA GLU A 66 -7.46 -5.92 -4.78
C GLU A 66 -7.10 -6.84 -5.96
N THR A 67 -6.53 -6.30 -7.03
CA THR A 67 -6.07 -7.11 -8.18
C THR A 67 -4.97 -8.10 -7.77
N VAL A 68 -3.94 -7.63 -7.07
CA VAL A 68 -2.83 -8.50 -6.62
C VAL A 68 -3.34 -9.60 -5.68
N LYS A 69 -4.32 -9.30 -4.82
CA LYS A 69 -4.93 -10.30 -3.94
C LYS A 69 -5.63 -11.41 -4.73
N VAL A 70 -6.42 -11.05 -5.74
CA VAL A 70 -7.09 -12.04 -6.60
C VAL A 70 -6.07 -12.94 -7.31
N ASP A 71 -5.00 -12.36 -7.84
CA ASP A 71 -3.94 -13.12 -8.52
C ASP A 71 -3.22 -14.08 -7.55
N LEU A 72 -2.97 -13.64 -6.31
CA LEU A 72 -2.42 -14.51 -5.25
C LEU A 72 -3.35 -15.66 -4.88
N ASP A 73 -4.65 -15.38 -4.72
CA ASP A 73 -5.67 -16.40 -4.40
C ASP A 73 -5.80 -17.45 -5.52
N ILE A 74 -5.57 -17.06 -6.77
CA ILE A 74 -5.55 -17.98 -7.93
C ILE A 74 -4.29 -18.86 -7.90
N LEU A 75 -3.13 -18.31 -7.56
CA LEU A 75 -1.86 -19.03 -7.49
C LEU A 75 -1.72 -19.96 -6.27
N GLU A 76 -2.62 -19.85 -5.29
CA GLU A 76 -2.64 -20.72 -4.11
C GLU A 76 -3.47 -22.00 -4.30
N LYS A 77 -4.31 -22.06 -5.34
CA LYS A 77 -5.12 -23.22 -5.74
C LYS A 77 -4.35 -24.17 -6.65
#